data_AF-A0A914TRX9-F1
#
_entry.id   AF-A0A914TRX9-F1
#
_cell.length_a   1.000
_cell.length_b   1.000
_cell.length_c   1.000
_cell.angle_alpha   90.00
_cell.angle_beta   90.00
_cell.angle_gamma   90.00
#
_symmetry.space_group_name_H-M   'P 1'
#
loop_
_entity.id
_entity.type
_entity.pdbx_description
1 polymer ?
#
loop_
_entity_poly.entity_id
_entity_poly.type
_entity_poly.pdbx_seq_one_letter_code
_entity_poly.pdbx_strand_id
1 'polypeptide(L)'
;MLLSDFVKAIVITLTFISVAVICGTPGQVIIKRFSKEQCKFNPCLNGGKCVPGKIACECPGGWMGRYCHRRCRNIYQSCDRWAMEEKCEVVRTQTNFFDVNCAVSCKMCVADPSIKLSPIPLPPAL
;
A
#
# COMPACT_ATOMS: atom_id res chain seq x y z
N MET A 1 -29.20 -51.62 -1.30
CA MET A 1 -28.81 -50.38 -2.00
C MET A 1 -29.25 -49.10 -1.28
N LEU A 2 -30.28 -49.10 -0.42
CA LEU A 2 -30.77 -47.90 0.28
C LEU A 2 -29.89 -47.40 1.47
N LEU A 3 -29.07 -48.27 2.08
CA LEU A 3 -28.15 -47.86 3.17
C LEU A 3 -26.93 -47.04 2.69
N SER A 4 -26.48 -47.24 1.44
CA SER A 4 -25.32 -46.55 0.85
C SER A 4 -25.57 -45.05 0.67
N ASP A 5 -26.78 -44.71 0.23
CA ASP A 5 -27.10 -43.36 -0.22
C ASP A 5 -27.41 -42.43 0.97
N PHE A 6 -27.96 -42.98 2.05
CA PHE A 6 -28.11 -42.28 3.33
C PHE A 6 -26.74 -41.96 3.97
N VAL A 7 -25.81 -42.91 3.96
CA VAL A 7 -24.45 -42.71 4.50
C VAL A 7 -23.68 -41.69 3.68
N LYS A 8 -23.78 -41.71 2.34
CA LYS A 8 -23.18 -40.69 1.46
C LYS A 8 -23.77 -39.29 1.71
N ALA A 9 -25.08 -39.18 1.87
CA ALA A 9 -25.74 -37.89 2.15
C ALA A 9 -25.31 -37.30 3.50
N ILE A 10 -25.14 -38.12 4.54
CA ILE A 10 -24.67 -37.69 5.87
C ILE A 10 -23.19 -37.25 5.82
N VAL A 11 -22.32 -37.96 5.10
CA VAL A 11 -20.91 -37.57 4.93
C VAL A 11 -20.79 -36.26 4.13
N ILE A 12 -21.63 -36.05 3.12
CA ILE A 12 -21.68 -34.80 2.35
C ILE A 12 -22.14 -33.65 3.25
N THR A 13 -23.22 -33.79 4.03
CA THR A 13 -23.65 -32.70 4.92
C THR A 13 -22.64 -32.39 6.02
N LEU A 14 -21.96 -33.39 6.58
CA LEU A 14 -20.92 -33.18 7.60
C LEU A 14 -19.64 -32.52 7.06
N THR A 15 -19.24 -32.83 5.82
CA THR A 15 -18.10 -32.16 5.16
C THR A 15 -18.43 -30.72 4.79
N PHE A 16 -19.67 -30.41 4.39
CA PHE A 16 -20.10 -29.03 4.11
C PHE A 16 -20.20 -28.15 5.37
N ILE A 17 -20.65 -28.72 6.51
CA ILE A 17 -20.67 -27.99 7.79
C ILE A 17 -19.25 -27.62 8.24
N SER A 18 -18.27 -28.50 8.03
CA SER A 18 -16.87 -28.23 8.38
C SER A 18 -16.17 -27.27 7.39
N VAL A 19 -16.53 -27.27 6.11
CA VAL A 19 -16.03 -26.30 5.11
C VAL A 19 -16.61 -24.90 5.35
N ALA A 20 -17.87 -24.78 5.76
CA ALA A 20 -18.53 -23.49 6.01
C ALA A 20 -17.97 -22.73 7.24
N VAL A 21 -17.48 -23.46 8.25
CA VAL A 21 -16.97 -22.86 9.51
C VAL A 21 -15.52 -22.34 9.37
N ILE A 22 -14.78 -22.75 8.34
CA ILE A 22 -13.37 -22.35 8.13
C ILE A 22 -13.24 -21.13 7.19
N CYS A 23 -14.31 -20.69 6.53
CA CYS A 23 -14.33 -19.42 5.80
C CYS A 23 -14.46 -18.27 6.80
N GLY A 24 -13.34 -17.96 7.47
CA GLY A 24 -13.24 -16.96 8.53
C GLY A 24 -13.87 -15.63 8.14
N THR A 25 -14.39 -14.94 9.15
CA THR A 25 -14.97 -13.59 9.07
C THR A 25 -14.16 -12.71 8.10
N PRO A 26 -14.77 -12.05 7.11
CA PRO A 26 -14.04 -11.13 6.25
C PRO A 26 -13.41 -10.05 7.14
N GLY A 27 -12.08 -10.05 7.20
CA GLY A 27 -11.32 -9.07 7.97
C GLY A 27 -11.70 -7.67 7.49
N GLN A 28 -12.31 -6.86 8.36
CA GLN A 28 -12.68 -5.50 8.03
C GLN A 28 -11.42 -4.63 8.00
N VAL A 29 -11.03 -4.17 6.80
CA VAL A 29 -9.90 -3.25 6.63
C VAL A 29 -10.31 -1.85 7.10
N ILE A 30 -9.76 -1.40 8.23
CA ILE A 30 -10.02 -0.06 8.78
C ILE A 30 -9.09 0.98 8.11
N ILE A 31 -9.64 1.77 7.19
CA ILE A 31 -8.90 2.87 6.54
C ILE A 31 -9.02 4.14 7.39
N LYS A 32 -7.94 4.54 8.07
CA LYS A 32 -7.88 5.80 8.84
C LYS A 32 -7.80 7.01 7.90
N ARG A 33 -8.88 7.79 7.77
CA ARG A 33 -8.94 9.07 7.05
C ARG A 33 -8.71 10.25 7.99
N PHE A 34 -8.32 11.40 7.44
CA PHE A 34 -8.19 12.64 8.20
C PHE A 34 -9.56 13.20 8.59
N SER A 35 -9.76 13.51 9.88
CA SER A 35 -10.94 14.22 10.34
C SER A 35 -10.79 15.73 10.16
N LYS A 36 -11.91 16.47 10.28
CA LYS A 36 -11.89 17.94 10.25
C LYS A 36 -11.04 18.51 11.39
N GLU A 37 -11.12 17.90 12.55
CA GLU A 37 -10.39 18.25 13.77
C GLU A 37 -8.89 18.03 13.59
N GLN A 38 -8.49 16.91 12.99
CA GLN A 38 -7.08 16.65 12.68
C GLN A 38 -6.52 17.71 11.73
N CYS A 39 -7.26 18.07 10.67
CA CYS A 39 -6.79 19.08 9.72
C CYS A 39 -6.76 20.51 10.30
N LYS A 40 -7.43 20.80 11.43
CA LYS A 40 -7.31 22.14 12.08
C LYS A 40 -5.88 22.46 12.49
N PHE A 41 -5.11 21.45 12.89
CA PHE A 41 -3.71 21.61 13.30
C PHE A 41 -2.71 21.33 12.18
N ASN A 42 -3.21 20.99 10.98
CA ASN A 42 -2.45 20.54 9.82
C ASN A 42 -1.27 19.58 10.17
N PRO A 43 -1.50 18.26 10.22
CA PRO A 43 -0.44 17.29 10.53
C PRO A 43 0.57 17.09 9.38
N CYS A 44 0.38 17.75 8.24
CA CYS A 44 1.21 17.60 7.05
C CYS A 44 2.50 18.42 7.18
N LEU A 45 3.63 17.80 6.87
CA LEU A 45 4.95 18.44 6.92
C LEU A 45 5.31 19.07 5.57
N ASN A 46 6.39 19.87 5.56
CA ASN A 46 7.02 20.39 4.35
C ASN A 46 6.09 21.14 3.39
N GLY A 47 5.14 21.90 3.94
CA GLY A 47 4.17 22.67 3.15
C GLY A 47 3.03 21.82 2.57
N GLY A 48 2.87 20.58 3.02
CA GLY A 48 1.74 19.73 2.65
C GLY A 48 0.39 20.26 3.16
N LYS A 49 -0.67 19.95 2.43
CA LYS A 49 -2.04 20.37 2.74
C LYS A 49 -2.87 19.19 3.28
N CYS A 50 -3.48 19.38 4.44
CA CYS A 50 -4.45 18.42 5.01
C CYS A 50 -5.84 18.67 4.43
N VAL A 51 -6.49 17.61 3.97
CA VAL A 51 -7.87 17.66 3.47
C VAL A 51 -8.70 16.60 4.20
N PRO A 52 -9.77 16.99 4.92
CA PRO A 52 -10.65 16.05 5.61
C PRO A 52 -11.21 14.99 4.65
N GLY A 53 -11.27 13.74 5.09
CA GLY A 53 -11.71 12.59 4.30
C GLY A 53 -10.61 11.94 3.43
N LYS A 54 -9.46 12.60 3.22
CA LYS A 54 -8.29 11.98 2.56
C LYS A 54 -7.54 11.06 3.52
N ILE A 55 -6.82 10.09 2.98
CA ILE A 55 -5.99 9.16 3.74
C ILE A 55 -4.54 9.66 3.93
N ALA A 56 -4.12 10.59 3.07
CA ALA A 56 -2.78 11.17 3.01
C ALA A 56 -2.86 12.65 2.64
N CYS A 57 -1.82 13.40 3.01
CA CYS A 57 -1.66 14.82 2.70
C CYS A 57 -1.45 15.04 1.20
N GLU A 58 -1.87 16.21 0.71
CA GLU A 58 -1.50 16.70 -0.61
C GLU A 58 -0.09 17.29 -0.51
N CYS A 59 0.92 16.56 -0.99
CA CYS A 59 2.32 16.96 -0.88
C CYS A 59 2.76 17.83 -2.05
N PRO A 60 3.55 18.90 -1.80
CA PRO A 60 4.23 19.61 -2.87
C PRO A 60 5.29 18.72 -3.54
N GLY A 61 5.77 19.13 -4.72
CA GLY A 61 6.86 18.47 -5.42
C GLY A 61 8.08 18.28 -4.51
N GLY A 62 8.75 17.15 -4.64
CA GLY A 62 9.88 16.76 -3.79
C GLY A 62 9.51 16.02 -2.51
N TRP A 63 8.23 15.91 -2.16
CA TRP A 63 7.76 15.26 -0.93
C TRP A 63 6.71 14.19 -1.18
N MET A 64 6.68 13.19 -0.30
CA MET A 64 5.75 12.07 -0.37
C MET A 64 5.48 11.45 1.01
N GLY A 65 4.59 10.45 1.02
CA GLY A 65 4.16 9.74 2.21
C GLY A 65 2.95 10.40 2.86
N ARG A 66 2.33 9.70 3.81
CA ARG A 66 1.05 10.11 4.42
C ARG A 66 1.04 11.54 4.96
N TYR A 67 2.17 11.98 5.51
CA TYR A 67 2.36 13.29 6.13
C TYR A 67 3.39 14.16 5.39
N CYS A 68 3.75 13.82 4.15
CA CYS A 68 4.81 14.53 3.40
C CYS A 68 6.18 14.54 4.10
N HIS A 69 6.48 13.53 4.92
CA HIS A 69 7.70 13.44 5.74
C HIS A 69 8.87 12.80 4.99
N ARG A 70 8.64 12.23 3.80
CA ARG A 70 9.66 11.53 3.01
C ARG A 70 9.96 12.31 1.74
N ARG A 71 11.21 12.27 1.30
CA ARG A 71 11.62 12.87 0.03
C ARG A 71 11.12 12.03 -1.13
N CYS A 72 10.53 12.68 -2.12
CA CYS A 72 10.17 12.06 -3.39
C CYS A 72 11.44 11.84 -4.22
N ARG A 73 11.94 10.60 -4.25
CA ARG A 73 13.14 10.22 -5.02
C ARG A 73 13.19 8.72 -5.27
N ASN A 74 14.08 8.32 -6.16
CA ASN A 74 14.58 6.94 -6.25
C ASN A 74 15.73 6.76 -5.27
N ILE A 75 15.67 5.72 -4.45
CA ILE A 75 16.72 5.34 -3.50
C ILE A 75 17.78 4.48 -4.19
N TYR A 76 17.36 3.68 -5.18
CA TYR A 76 18.25 2.79 -5.94
C TYR A 76 18.42 3.26 -7.37
N GLN A 77 19.63 3.08 -7.91
CA GLN A 77 19.93 3.37 -9.31
C GLN A 77 19.17 2.44 -10.28
N SER A 78 18.77 1.25 -9.82
CA SER A 78 18.00 0.28 -10.59
C SER A 78 16.49 0.57 -10.66
N CYS A 79 15.99 1.64 -10.03
CA CYS A 79 14.57 1.95 -9.99
C CYS A 79 13.93 2.09 -11.38
N ASP A 80 14.63 2.72 -12.33
CA ASP A 80 14.12 2.86 -13.70
C ASP A 80 14.01 1.52 -14.42
N ARG A 81 15.00 0.63 -14.21
CA ARG A 81 14.96 -0.74 -14.74
C ARG A 81 13.80 -1.54 -14.15
N TRP A 82 13.60 -1.49 -12.84
CA TRP A 82 12.50 -2.20 -12.19
C TRP A 82 11.13 -1.68 -12.61
N ALA A 83 11.00 -0.37 -12.85
CA ALA A 83 9.77 0.20 -13.40
C ALA A 83 9.51 -0.31 -14.83
N MET A 84 10.54 -0.43 -15.67
CA MET A 84 10.43 -1.04 -17.01
C MET A 84 10.07 -2.53 -16.95
N GLU A 85 10.51 -3.24 -15.92
CA GLU A 85 10.13 -4.64 -15.64
C GLU A 85 8.76 -4.77 -14.94
N GLU A 86 7.96 -3.69 -14.91
CA GLU A 86 6.62 -3.61 -14.30
C GLU A 86 6.56 -3.96 -12.80
N LYS A 87 7.71 -3.95 -12.11
CA LYS A 87 7.82 -4.34 -10.70
C LYS A 87 6.97 -3.48 -9.77
N CYS A 88 6.69 -2.23 -10.15
CA CYS A 88 5.81 -1.36 -9.37
C CYS A 88 4.40 -1.97 -9.19
N GLU A 89 3.85 -2.63 -10.22
CA GLU A 89 2.47 -3.15 -10.19
C GLU A 89 2.42 -4.63 -9.83
N VAL A 90 3.27 -5.46 -10.44
CA VAL A 90 3.16 -6.93 -10.35
C VAL A 90 3.41 -7.48 -8.94
N VAL A 91 4.11 -6.75 -8.08
CA VAL A 91 4.35 -7.17 -6.69
C VAL A 91 3.62 -6.31 -5.65
N ARG A 92 2.78 -5.35 -6.07
CA ARG A 92 2.13 -4.39 -5.15
C ARG A 92 1.23 -5.04 -4.10
N THR A 93 0.67 -6.21 -4.42
CA THR A 93 -0.14 -7.01 -3.49
C THR A 93 0.70 -7.77 -2.47
N GLN A 94 2.00 -7.93 -2.73
CA GLN A 94 2.94 -8.67 -1.87
C GLN A 94 3.81 -7.71 -1.05
N THR A 95 4.18 -6.56 -1.62
CA THR A 95 5.06 -5.58 -0.99
C THR A 95 4.83 -4.18 -1.54
N ASN A 96 5.08 -3.17 -0.71
CA ASN A 96 5.12 -1.76 -1.10
C ASN A 96 6.55 -1.27 -1.37
N PHE A 97 7.54 -2.19 -1.44
CA PHE A 97 8.96 -1.85 -1.54
C PHE A 97 9.26 -0.85 -2.66
N PHE A 98 8.72 -1.08 -3.86
CA PHE A 98 8.95 -0.22 -5.02
C PHE A 98 8.25 1.13 -4.91
N ASP A 99 7.04 1.18 -4.36
CA ASP A 99 6.31 2.44 -4.09
C ASP A 99 7.08 3.35 -3.14
N VAL A 100 7.71 2.72 -2.15
CA VAL A 100 8.45 3.38 -1.08
C VAL A 100 9.84 3.80 -1.55
N ASN A 101 10.57 2.93 -2.25
CA ASN A 101 11.99 3.13 -2.55
C ASN A 101 12.27 3.63 -3.98
N CYS A 102 11.32 3.50 -4.90
CA CYS A 102 11.42 3.90 -6.30
C CYS A 102 10.29 4.84 -6.70
N ALA A 103 9.95 5.76 -5.79
CA ALA A 103 8.74 6.56 -5.87
C ALA A 103 8.64 7.40 -7.16
N VAL A 104 9.76 7.88 -7.70
CA VAL A 104 9.75 8.67 -8.95
C VAL A 104 9.52 7.75 -10.15
N SER A 105 10.29 6.66 -10.27
CA SER A 105 10.12 5.72 -11.39
C SER A 105 8.75 5.02 -11.36
N CYS A 106 8.22 4.72 -10.17
CA CYS A 106 6.89 4.16 -9.97
C CYS A 106 5.76 5.22 -9.96
N LYS A 107 6.05 6.47 -10.32
CA LYS A 107 5.07 7.57 -10.45
C LYS A 107 4.23 7.83 -9.20
N MET A 108 4.78 7.56 -8.02
CA MET A 108 4.13 7.82 -6.74
C MET A 108 4.15 9.30 -6.38
N CYS A 109 5.06 10.08 -6.95
CA CYS A 109 5.25 11.50 -6.68
C CYS A 109 6.13 12.16 -7.77
N VAL A 110 6.23 13.48 -7.74
CA VAL A 110 7.10 14.27 -8.62
C VAL A 110 8.32 14.76 -7.82
N ALA A 111 9.52 14.49 -8.33
CA ALA A 111 10.76 14.95 -7.71
C ALA A 111 10.89 16.47 -7.78
N ASP A 112 11.58 17.06 -6.81
CA ASP A 112 11.93 18.48 -6.86
C ASP A 112 13.16 18.67 -7.76
N PRO A 113 13.04 19.41 -8.89
CA PRO A 113 14.14 19.60 -9.83
C PRO A 113 15.29 20.43 -9.27
N SER A 114 15.06 21.19 -8.19
CA SER A 114 16.10 22.00 -7.55
C SER A 114 17.06 21.17 -6.70
N ILE A 115 16.67 19.95 -6.32
CA ILE A 115 17.44 19.07 -5.45
C ILE A 115 18.35 18.18 -6.31
N LYS A 116 19.65 18.50 -6.33
CA LYS A 116 20.68 17.58 -6.84
C LYS A 116 20.90 16.46 -5.81
N LEU A 117 20.52 15.24 -6.17
CA LEU A 117 20.76 14.07 -5.33
C LEU A 117 22.25 13.70 -5.36
N SER A 118 22.79 13.34 -4.20
CA SER A 118 24.13 12.78 -4.10
C SER A 118 24.21 11.46 -4.89
N PRO A 119 25.34 11.15 -5.55
CA PRO A 119 25.54 9.87 -6.21
C PRO A 119 25.61 8.69 -5.23
N ILE A 120 25.78 8.97 -3.93
CA ILE A 120 25.83 7.95 -2.88
C ILE A 120 24.42 7.38 -2.68
N PRO A 121 24.21 6.06 -2.90
CA PRO A 121 22.93 5.42 -2.66
C PRO A 121 22.59 5.50 -1.17
N LEU A 122 21.36 5.87 -0.87
CA LEU A 122 20.89 6.01 0.50
C LEU A 122 20.42 4.66 1.02
N PRO A 123 20.46 4.44 2.35
CA PRO A 123 19.91 3.23 2.90
C PRO A 123 18.44 3.06 2.47
N PRO A 124 17.98 1.82 2.30
CA PRO A 124 16.59 1.54 1.96
C PRO A 124 15.68 2.18 3.00
N ALA A 125 14.57 2.77 2.56
CA ALA A 125 13.51 3.12 3.49
C ALA A 125 12.78 1.83 3.88
N LEU A 126 12.95 1.45 5.15
CA LEU A 126 12.24 0.34 5.81
C LEU A 126 10.77 0.68 6.03
#